data_AF-A0A966NU25-F1
#
_entry.id   AF-A0A966NU25-F1
#
_cell.length_a   1.000
_cell.length_b   1.000
_cell.length_c   1.000
_cell.angle_alpha   90.00
_cell.angle_beta   90.00
_cell.angle_gamma   90.00
#
_symmetry.space_group_name_H-M   'P 1'
#
loop_
_entity.id
_entity.type
_entity.pdbx_description
1 polymer ?
#
loop_
_entity_poly.entity_id
_entity_poly.type
_entity_poly.pdbx_seq_one_letter_code
_entity_poly.pdbx_strand_id
1 'polypeptide(L)'
;MLVQSPSLQPCAHRNSDYGMLTGGRPDLCRYSCSMRFLFAVIANRNQVVTANSDEMTAIDLFNEKIEAAGQRILAVGLQDPSSAVVFDNRSGAGIRVNGPIVDADDFMAGLWVIEAPSEIAAHQLAEEASRACNRRIEVRVIL
;
A
#
# COMPACT_ATOMS: atom_id res chain seq x y z
N MET A 1 -16.21 15.74 35.86
CA MET A 1 -15.10 16.62 35.44
C MET A 1 -14.67 16.13 34.06
N LEU A 2 -15.09 16.82 33.01
CA LEU A 2 -14.89 16.44 31.61
C LEU A 2 -13.47 16.82 31.18
N VAL A 3 -12.71 15.88 30.62
CA VAL A 3 -11.47 16.18 29.90
C VAL A 3 -11.81 16.07 28.41
N GLN A 4 -11.85 17.22 27.75
CA GLN A 4 -12.16 17.35 26.33
C GLN A 4 -10.98 16.91 25.47
N SER A 5 -11.27 16.09 24.45
CA SER A 5 -10.36 15.69 23.39
C SER A 5 -9.95 16.89 22.52
N PRO A 6 -8.71 16.97 22.01
CA PRO A 6 -8.34 18.03 21.09
C PRO A 6 -8.97 17.74 19.71
N SER A 7 -9.83 18.65 19.27
CA SER A 7 -10.43 18.66 17.94
C SER A 7 -9.34 18.87 16.88
N LEU A 8 -9.25 17.94 15.92
CA LEU A 8 -8.50 18.14 14.68
C LEU A 8 -9.08 19.36 13.93
N GLN A 9 -8.32 20.45 13.89
CA GLN A 9 -8.62 21.59 13.03
C GLN A 9 -8.22 21.26 11.58
N PRO A 10 -9.07 21.54 10.58
CA PRO A 10 -8.65 21.50 9.19
C PRO A 10 -7.67 22.67 8.93
N CYS A 11 -6.65 22.40 8.11
CA CYS A 11 -5.63 23.36 7.72
C CYS A 11 -6.25 24.67 7.24
N ALA A 12 -6.09 25.73 8.04
CA ALA A 12 -6.56 27.06 7.70
C ALA A 12 -5.71 27.63 6.56
N HIS A 13 -6.35 27.85 5.40
CA HIS A 13 -5.84 28.71 4.35
C HIS A 13 -5.66 30.15 4.89
N ARG A 14 -4.44 30.69 4.79
CA ARG A 14 -4.22 32.15 4.80
C ARG A 14 -4.22 32.65 3.35
N ASN A 15 -5.18 33.50 3.02
CA ASN A 15 -5.26 34.26 1.77
C ASN A 15 -4.54 35.61 1.90
N SER A 16 -3.84 36.04 0.84
CA SER A 16 -3.48 37.41 0.39
C SER A 16 -2.27 37.24 -0.55
N ASP A 17 -2.24 37.47 -1.86
CA ASP A 17 -3.04 38.25 -2.79
C ASP A 17 -2.85 37.60 -4.17
N TYR A 18 -3.91 37.32 -4.93
CA TYR A 18 -3.88 37.39 -6.39
C TYR A 18 -5.30 37.28 -6.96
N GLY A 19 -5.79 38.40 -7.51
CA GLY A 19 -6.63 38.46 -8.71
C GLY A 19 -7.95 37.68 -8.72
N MET A 20 -9.02 38.35 -8.27
CA MET A 20 -10.38 38.11 -8.73
C MET A 20 -10.46 38.37 -10.24
N LEU A 21 -10.73 37.37 -11.10
CA LEU A 21 -11.50 37.51 -12.35
C LEU A 21 -11.98 36.13 -12.88
N THR A 22 -13.30 36.08 -13.13
CA THR A 22 -14.09 35.07 -13.87
C THR A 22 -14.47 33.78 -13.12
N GLY A 23 -15.78 33.51 -13.10
CA GLY A 23 -16.41 32.44 -12.34
C GLY A 23 -15.99 31.05 -12.79
N GLY A 24 -15.35 30.33 -11.87
CA GLY A 24 -15.18 28.88 -11.90
C GLY A 24 -15.80 28.31 -10.63
N ARG A 25 -16.58 27.23 -10.79
CA ARG A 25 -17.24 26.55 -9.68
C ARG A 25 -16.20 26.06 -8.64
N PRO A 26 -16.44 26.17 -7.32
CA PRO A 26 -15.45 25.85 -6.28
C PRO A 26 -15.26 24.34 -6.00
N ASP A 27 -15.74 23.46 -6.87
CA ASP A 27 -15.78 22.00 -6.72
C ASP A 27 -14.63 21.26 -7.43
N LEU A 28 -13.65 21.96 -8.02
CA LEU A 28 -12.54 21.33 -8.75
C LEU A 28 -11.34 20.91 -7.87
N CYS A 29 -11.37 21.13 -6.56
CA CYS A 29 -10.37 20.61 -5.62
C CYS A 29 -10.69 19.17 -5.16
N ARG A 30 -11.11 18.30 -6.09
CA ARG A 30 -11.40 16.88 -5.80
C ARG A 30 -10.86 15.90 -6.84
N TYR A 31 -10.14 16.37 -7.86
CA TYR A 31 -9.20 15.51 -8.57
C TYR A 31 -7.87 15.57 -7.82
N SER A 32 -7.78 14.89 -6.66
CA SER A 32 -6.46 14.47 -6.24
C SER A 32 -5.97 13.53 -7.33
N CYS A 33 -4.82 13.84 -7.94
CA CYS A 33 -4.16 12.95 -8.88
C CYS A 33 -3.52 11.78 -8.10
N SER A 34 -4.27 11.23 -7.15
CA SER A 34 -3.85 10.13 -6.30
C SER A 34 -3.71 8.88 -7.16
N MET A 35 -2.49 8.37 -7.21
CA MET A 35 -2.14 7.14 -7.87
C MET A 35 -2.22 6.00 -6.86
N ARG A 36 -2.48 4.79 -7.34
CA ARG A 36 -2.46 3.59 -6.50
C ARG A 36 -1.28 2.72 -6.88
N PHE A 37 -0.65 2.15 -5.87
CA PHE A 37 0.54 1.32 -6.03
C PHE A 37 0.36 0.00 -5.29
N LEU A 38 0.79 -1.08 -5.93
CA LEU A 38 1.05 -2.36 -5.30
C LEU A 38 2.47 -2.32 -4.74
N PHE A 39 2.61 -2.60 -3.44
CA PHE A 39 3.88 -2.94 -2.82
C PHE A 39 3.84 -4.44 -2.52
N ALA A 40 4.45 -5.24 -3.38
CA ALA A 40 4.53 -6.69 -3.20
C ALA A 40 5.70 -7.05 -2.28
N VAL A 41 5.41 -7.74 -1.18
CA VAL A 41 6.39 -8.19 -0.19
C VAL A 41 6.99 -9.50 -0.64
N ILE A 42 8.30 -9.50 -0.93
CA ILE A 42 8.97 -10.68 -1.49
C ILE A 42 9.67 -11.46 -0.37
N ALA A 43 9.27 -12.72 -0.21
CA ALA A 43 9.97 -13.70 0.60
C ALA A 43 10.77 -14.65 -0.31
N ASN A 44 11.76 -15.33 0.27
CA ASN A 44 12.57 -16.33 -0.42
C ASN A 44 12.43 -17.68 0.30
N ARG A 45 12.12 -18.75 -0.43
CA ARG A 45 11.90 -20.12 0.07
C ARG A 45 13.08 -20.67 0.86
N ASN A 46 14.30 -20.25 0.51
CA ASN A 46 15.55 -20.70 1.12
C ASN A 46 16.00 -19.78 2.28
N GLN A 47 15.41 -18.59 2.40
CA GLN A 47 15.65 -17.70 3.53
C GLN A 47 14.50 -17.83 4.52
N VAL A 48 14.78 -18.46 5.66
CA VAL A 48 13.89 -18.45 6.82
C VAL A 48 13.99 -17.06 7.48
N VAL A 49 13.39 -16.04 6.85
CA VAL A 49 13.12 -14.76 7.52
C VAL A 49 11.81 -14.94 8.29
N THR A 50 11.91 -15.48 9.50
CA THR A 50 10.80 -15.50 10.46
C THR A 50 10.54 -14.08 10.95
N ALA A 51 9.28 -13.65 10.89
CA ALA A 51 8.85 -12.43 11.56
C ALA A 51 9.22 -12.52 13.06
N ASN A 52 10.17 -11.71 13.49
CA ASN A 52 10.47 -11.52 14.91
C ASN A 52 9.59 -10.41 15.50
N SER A 53 9.57 -10.27 16.83
CA SER A 53 8.76 -9.25 17.52
C SER A 53 9.05 -7.83 17.05
N ASP A 54 10.31 -7.56 16.70
CA ASP A 54 10.77 -6.23 16.34
C ASP A 54 10.30 -5.85 14.93
N GLU A 55 10.29 -6.82 14.00
CA GLU A 55 9.70 -6.67 12.67
C GLU A 55 8.20 -6.42 12.74
N MET A 56 7.46 -7.16 13.57
CA MET A 56 6.02 -6.93 13.74
C MET A 56 5.74 -5.52 14.27
N THR A 57 6.49 -5.09 15.28
CA THR A 57 6.36 -3.74 15.85
C THR A 57 6.68 -2.65 14.81
N ALA A 58 7.72 -2.84 14.00
CA ALA A 58 8.09 -1.89 12.95
C ALA A 58 7.04 -1.83 11.82
N ILE A 59 6.47 -2.97 11.44
CA ILE A 59 5.37 -3.05 10.48
C ILE A 59 4.13 -2.34 11.03
N ASP A 60 3.80 -2.54 12.31
CA ASP A 60 2.64 -1.89 12.95
C ASP A 60 2.79 -0.36 12.96
N LEU A 61 3.97 0.15 13.34
CA LEU A 61 4.26 1.59 13.30
C LEU A 61 4.18 2.16 11.88
N PHE A 62 4.70 1.43 10.88
CA PHE A 62 4.58 1.83 9.49
C PHE A 62 3.11 1.88 9.05
N ASN A 63 2.34 0.84 9.38
CA ASN A 63 0.92 0.70 9.08
C ASN A 63 0.07 1.82 9.70
N GLU A 64 0.29 2.14 10.98
CA GLU A 64 -0.38 3.25 11.67
C GLU A 64 -0.08 4.60 11.00
N LYS A 65 1.18 4.84 10.61
CA LYS A 65 1.58 6.06 9.91
C LYS A 65 0.82 6.24 8.60
N ILE A 66 0.79 5.21 7.74
CA ILE A 66 0.14 5.30 6.42
C ILE A 66 -1.39 5.29 6.53
N GLU A 67 -1.96 4.69 7.58
CA GLU A 67 -3.39 4.78 7.88
C GLU A 67 -3.78 6.19 8.33
N ALA A 68 -3.03 6.78 9.27
CA ALA A 68 -3.26 8.15 9.73
C ALA A 68 -3.13 9.17 8.59
N ALA A 69 -2.29 8.89 7.59
CA ALA A 69 -2.13 9.71 6.39
C ALA A 69 -3.21 9.45 5.30
N GLY A 70 -4.11 8.49 5.50
CA GLY A 70 -5.11 8.10 4.48
C GLY A 70 -4.51 7.41 3.25
N GLN A 71 -3.28 6.90 3.34
CA GLN A 71 -2.53 6.30 2.24
C GLN A 71 -2.72 4.77 2.17
N ARG A 72 -3.16 4.12 3.26
CA ARG A 72 -3.36 2.67 3.31
C ARG A 72 -4.73 2.27 2.77
N ILE A 73 -4.75 1.58 1.62
CA ILE A 73 -5.97 0.97 1.07
C ILE A 73 -6.10 -0.49 1.53
N LEU A 74 -5.00 -1.24 1.50
CA LEU A 74 -4.94 -2.65 1.92
C LEU A 74 -3.57 -2.96 2.50
N ALA A 75 -3.52 -3.83 3.51
CA ALA A 75 -2.29 -4.42 4.05
C ALA A 75 -2.60 -5.85 4.49
N VAL A 76 -2.06 -6.85 3.79
CA VAL A 76 -2.36 -8.27 4.07
C VAL A 76 -1.15 -9.17 3.85
N GLY A 77 -1.07 -10.24 4.65
CA GLY A 77 -0.21 -11.39 4.37
C GLY A 77 -0.91 -12.40 3.45
N LEU A 78 -0.11 -13.16 2.69
CA LEU A 78 -0.57 -14.29 1.88
C LEU A 78 -0.05 -15.60 2.47
N GLN A 79 -0.80 -16.68 2.27
CA GLN A 79 -0.33 -18.02 2.62
C GLN A 79 0.81 -18.46 1.68
N ASP A 80 1.56 -19.46 2.13
CA ASP A 80 2.64 -20.06 1.33
C ASP A 80 2.14 -20.49 -0.06
N PRO A 81 2.94 -20.30 -1.14
CA PRO A 81 2.53 -20.64 -2.50
C PRO A 81 2.08 -22.09 -2.68
N SER A 82 2.53 -23.03 -1.84
CA SER A 82 2.08 -24.43 -1.86
C SER A 82 0.57 -24.61 -1.60
N SER A 83 -0.07 -23.64 -0.95
CA SER A 83 -1.53 -23.62 -0.72
C SER A 83 -2.33 -23.07 -1.91
N ALA A 84 -1.66 -22.53 -2.92
CA ALA A 84 -2.32 -21.89 -4.05
C ALA A 84 -3.10 -22.90 -4.91
N VAL A 85 -4.08 -22.37 -5.64
CA VAL A 85 -4.82 -23.11 -6.67
C VAL A 85 -4.94 -22.20 -7.87
N VAL A 86 -4.41 -22.65 -9.00
CA VAL A 86 -4.45 -21.92 -10.27
C VAL A 86 -5.64 -22.41 -11.09
N PHE A 87 -6.41 -21.46 -11.59
CA PHE A 87 -7.53 -21.69 -12.49
C PHE A 87 -7.18 -21.15 -13.88
N ASP A 88 -7.38 -21.97 -14.91
CA ASP A 88 -7.30 -21.55 -16.30
C ASP A 88 -8.57 -21.97 -17.03
N ASN A 89 -9.46 -21.01 -17.23
CA ASN A 89 -10.69 -21.18 -18.00
C ASN A 89 -10.67 -20.40 -19.32
N ARG A 90 -9.48 -20.10 -19.85
CA ARG A 90 -9.36 -19.50 -21.19
C ARG A 90 -10.00 -20.43 -22.21
N SER A 91 -10.77 -19.86 -23.12
CA SER A 91 -11.53 -20.62 -24.13
C SER A 91 -12.41 -21.74 -23.58
N GLY A 92 -12.84 -21.64 -22.30
CA GLY A 92 -13.66 -22.67 -21.66
C GLY A 92 -12.89 -23.94 -21.26
N ALA A 93 -11.56 -23.87 -21.08
CA ALA A 93 -10.72 -25.03 -20.79
C ALA A 93 -11.01 -25.73 -19.45
N GLY A 94 -11.62 -25.05 -18.47
CA GLY A 94 -11.99 -25.65 -17.19
C GLY A 94 -10.83 -26.24 -16.37
N ILE A 95 -9.60 -25.76 -16.56
CA ILE A 95 -8.41 -26.32 -15.94
C ILE A 95 -8.25 -25.77 -14.51
N ARG A 96 -7.89 -26.66 -13.58
CA ARG A 96 -7.55 -26.35 -12.20
C ARG A 96 -6.30 -27.12 -11.78
N VAL A 97 -5.30 -26.42 -11.24
CA VAL A 97 -4.03 -27.00 -10.79
C VAL A 97 -3.73 -26.54 -9.36
N ASN A 98 -3.39 -27.47 -8.46
CA ASN A 98 -2.94 -27.13 -7.11
C ASN A 98 -1.45 -26.71 -7.14
N GLY A 99 -1.08 -25.77 -6.28
CA GLY A 99 0.24 -25.14 -6.25
C GLY A 99 0.26 -23.80 -7.01
N PRO A 100 1.40 -23.09 -6.97
CA PRO A 100 1.53 -21.80 -7.61
C PRO A 100 1.71 -21.94 -9.13
N ILE A 101 1.39 -20.88 -9.87
CA ILE A 101 1.60 -20.84 -11.32
C ILE A 101 3.09 -20.76 -11.69
N VAL A 102 3.89 -20.11 -10.84
CA VAL A 102 5.34 -19.98 -11.00
C VAL A 102 6.00 -20.69 -9.83
N ASP A 103 6.82 -21.70 -10.15
CA ASP A 103 7.71 -22.32 -9.17
C ASP A 103 9.02 -21.55 -9.12
N ALA A 104 9.16 -20.71 -8.10
CA ALA A 104 10.33 -19.89 -7.86
C ALA A 104 10.69 -19.87 -6.37
N ASP A 105 11.97 -19.63 -6.10
CA ASP A 105 12.44 -19.40 -4.74
C ASP A 105 11.89 -18.09 -4.19
N ASP A 106 11.81 -17.04 -5.01
CA ASP A 106 11.23 -15.76 -4.63
C ASP A 106 9.72 -15.74 -4.92
N PHE A 107 8.92 -15.38 -3.91
CA PHE A 107 7.47 -15.32 -4.02
C PHE A 107 6.88 -14.18 -3.19
N MET A 108 5.67 -13.75 -3.55
CA MET A 108 4.94 -12.71 -2.83
C MET A 108 4.31 -13.30 -1.57
N ALA A 109 4.78 -12.88 -0.40
CA ALA A 109 4.28 -13.31 0.91
C ALA A 109 3.25 -12.35 1.51
N GLY A 110 3.05 -11.20 0.90
CA GLY A 110 2.12 -10.19 1.36
C GLY A 110 2.09 -9.00 0.41
N LEU A 111 1.19 -8.07 0.66
CA LEU A 111 1.13 -6.85 -0.11
C LEU A 111 0.53 -5.68 0.69
N TRP A 112 0.95 -4.47 0.29
CA TRP A 112 0.18 -3.26 0.52
C TRP A 112 -0.42 -2.76 -0.79
N VAL A 113 -1.62 -2.18 -0.71
CA VAL A 113 -2.12 -1.25 -1.71
C VAL A 113 -2.07 0.14 -1.10
N ILE A 114 -1.28 1.01 -1.72
CA ILE A 114 -0.98 2.36 -1.24
C ILE A 114 -1.54 3.39 -2.19
N GLU A 115 -2.19 4.41 -1.64
CA GLU A 115 -2.54 5.63 -2.35
C GLU A 115 -1.47 6.70 -2.09
N ALA A 116 -0.92 7.26 -3.16
CA ALA A 116 0.13 8.27 -3.07
C ALA A 116 -0.04 9.34 -4.18
N PRO A 117 0.40 10.59 -3.96
CA PRO A 117 0.22 11.67 -4.93
C PRO A 117 1.16 11.60 -6.14
N SER A 118 2.17 10.73 -6.11
CA SER A 118 3.14 10.54 -7.21
C SER A 118 3.96 9.26 -7.02
N GLU A 119 4.67 8.81 -8.07
CA GLU A 119 5.63 7.70 -7.98
C GLU A 119 6.77 7.99 -6.99
N ILE A 120 7.25 9.23 -6.94
CA ILE A 120 8.31 9.64 -6.00
C ILE A 120 7.86 9.42 -4.55
N ALA A 121 6.64 9.85 -4.21
CA ALA A 121 6.07 9.65 -2.88
C ALA A 121 5.87 8.14 -2.58
N ALA A 122 5.44 7.36 -3.57
CA ALA A 122 5.29 5.92 -3.42
C ALA A 122 6.65 5.23 -3.18
N HIS A 123 7.70 5.60 -3.91
CA HIS A 123 9.04 5.02 -3.72
C HIS A 123 9.62 5.30 -2.33
N GLN A 124 9.41 6.52 -1.80
CA GLN A 124 9.80 6.84 -0.42
C GLN A 124 9.07 5.94 0.60
N LEU A 125 7.76 5.76 0.43
CA LEU A 125 7.00 4.85 1.28
C LEU A 125 7.46 3.38 1.12
N ALA A 126 7.88 2.98 -0.08
CA ALA A 126 8.37 1.62 -0.32
C ALA A 126 9.73 1.35 0.33
N GLU A 127 10.62 2.34 0.37
CA GLU A 127 11.89 2.24 1.13
C GLU A 127 11.63 2.05 2.63
N GLU A 128 10.67 2.80 3.18
CA GLU A 128 10.24 2.66 4.57
C GLU A 128 9.57 1.30 4.83
N ALA A 129 8.68 0.86 3.94
CA ALA A 129 8.00 -0.43 4.05
C ALA A 129 9.02 -1.59 4.01
N SER A 130 9.97 -1.55 3.07
CA SER A 130 11.04 -2.53 2.91
C SER A 130 11.88 -2.65 4.18
N ARG A 131 12.23 -1.50 4.78
CA ARG A 131 12.92 -1.45 6.07
C ARG A 131 12.07 -2.03 7.20
N ALA A 132 10.81 -1.63 7.29
CA ALA A 132 9.92 -2.05 8.37
C ALA A 132 9.70 -3.57 8.38
N CYS A 133 9.50 -4.18 7.21
CA CYS A 133 9.26 -5.61 7.10
C CYS A 133 10.52 -6.45 6.83
N ASN A 134 11.70 -5.83 6.76
CA ASN A 134 12.98 -6.49 6.49
C ASN A 134 12.94 -7.41 5.25
N ARG A 135 12.24 -6.97 4.20
CA ARG A 135 12.02 -7.75 2.97
C ARG A 135 12.10 -6.84 1.75
N ARG A 136 12.45 -7.42 0.61
CA ARG A 136 12.39 -6.70 -0.68
C ARG A 136 10.94 -6.34 -0.99
N ILE A 137 10.74 -5.13 -1.49
CA ILE A 137 9.46 -4.64 -1.99
C ILE A 137 9.56 -4.42 -3.50
N GLU A 138 8.69 -5.09 -4.25
CA GLU A 138 8.46 -4.76 -5.66
C GLU A 138 7.31 -3.75 -5.73
N VAL A 139 7.57 -2.58 -6.34
CA VAL A 139 6.57 -1.51 -6.51
C VAL A 139 6.04 -1.51 -7.93
N ARG A 140 4.71 -1.50 -8.07
CA ARG A 140 4.04 -1.32 -9.36
C ARG A 140 2.90 -0.32 -9.24
N VAL A 141 2.77 0.56 -10.22
CA VAL A 141 1.56 1.39 -10.38
C VAL A 141 0.37 0.50 -10.75
N ILE A 142 -0.80 0.80 -10.20
CA ILE A 142 -2.09 0.19 -10.54
C ILE A 142 -2.78 1.11 -11.55
N LEU A 143 -3.17 0.54 -12.70
CA LEU A 143 -3.78 1.25 -13.84
C LEU A 143 -5.31 1.17 -13.80
#